data_AF-B9VRA9-F1
#
_entry.id   AF-B9VRA9-F1
#
_cell.length_a   1.000
_cell.length_b   1.000
_cell.length_c   1.000
_cell.angle_alpha   90.00
_cell.angle_beta   90.00
_cell.angle_gamma   90.00
#
_symmetry.space_group_name_H-M   'P 1'
#
loop_
_entity.id
_entity.type
_entity.pdbx_description
1 polymer ?
#
loop_
_entity_poly.entity_id
_entity_poly.type
_entity_poly.pdbx_seq_one_letter_code
_entity_poly.pdbx_strand_id
1 'polypeptide(L)'
;NWRRFFDINELGGLRVERPAVFEATHAKIFELLAEGLVDGLRIDHIDGLADPRGYCRKLRRRVDRLAPGRHLPIYVEKILGEGETLHRDWCVDGSTGYEFMNQLSLLQHDPEGAQALGELWSRHSERPADFRQEAQLARQQILNGSLAGDFESVAHALLQVARDDLMTRDLTLGAIRRALQELIVHFPVYRTYISPLGRAAQDEVFFQQAMAGARQTLGEADWPVLDCLAGWLGGQPWRKRPVGRPRKLLKHACVRFQQLTSPTAAKAVEDTALYRSAVLLSRNDVGYNTGQFSAPVADFHAACANRLAEFPDNLLATATHDHK
;
A
#
# COMPACT_ATOMS: atom_id res chain seq x y z
N ASN A 1 10.29 2.57 -21.67
CA ASN A 1 9.25 2.50 -20.62
C ASN A 1 9.79 3.05 -19.31
N TRP A 2 9.06 3.96 -18.66
CA TRP A 2 9.37 4.52 -17.34
C TRP A 2 8.24 4.19 -16.35
N ARG A 3 8.53 4.24 -15.05
CA ARG A 3 7.50 4.12 -14.00
C ARG A 3 6.70 5.42 -13.95
N ARG A 4 5.37 5.32 -13.81
CA ARG A 4 4.44 6.45 -13.71
C ARG A 4 3.94 6.62 -12.27
N PHE A 5 3.34 7.77 -11.98
CA PHE A 5 2.43 7.91 -10.83
C PHE A 5 1.07 7.34 -11.22
N PHE A 6 0.66 6.24 -10.56
CA PHE A 6 -0.49 5.43 -10.98
C PHE A 6 -0.42 5.08 -12.49
N ASP A 7 -1.45 5.43 -13.26
CA ASP A 7 -1.53 5.27 -14.72
C ASP A 7 -1.42 6.59 -15.49
N ILE A 8 -0.98 7.67 -14.83
CA ILE A 8 -0.84 9.02 -15.42
C ILE A 8 0.48 9.11 -16.19
N ASN A 9 0.40 9.28 -17.51
CA ASN A 9 1.57 9.19 -18.41
C ASN A 9 2.52 10.39 -18.26
N GLU A 10 1.98 11.54 -17.89
CA GLU A 10 2.66 12.83 -17.76
C GLU A 10 3.55 12.90 -16.50
N LEU A 11 3.34 11.99 -15.53
CA LEU A 11 4.04 11.98 -14.25
C LEU A 11 5.09 10.85 -14.19
N GLY A 12 6.33 11.20 -14.53
CA GLY A 12 7.47 10.29 -14.47
C GLY A 12 8.02 10.07 -13.06
N GLY A 13 8.07 8.82 -12.60
CA GLY A 13 8.56 8.46 -11.27
C GLY A 13 10.06 8.70 -11.09
N LEU A 14 10.43 9.43 -10.04
CA LEU A 14 11.83 9.70 -9.69
C LEU A 14 12.43 8.59 -8.82
N ARG A 15 13.75 8.42 -8.94
CA ARG A 15 14.55 7.48 -8.16
C ARG A 15 15.14 8.12 -6.91
N VAL A 16 14.26 8.60 -6.03
CA VAL A 16 14.65 9.35 -4.82
C VAL A 16 15.46 8.52 -3.83
N GLU A 17 15.49 7.19 -3.98
CA GLU A 17 16.39 6.31 -3.21
C GLU A 17 17.88 6.56 -3.54
N ARG A 18 18.18 7.21 -4.66
CA ARG A 18 19.53 7.62 -5.03
C ARG A 18 19.88 8.94 -4.30
N PRO A 19 20.99 9.01 -3.53
CA PRO A 19 21.33 10.21 -2.78
C PRO A 19 21.36 11.50 -3.59
N ALA A 20 21.94 11.49 -4.79
CA ALA A 20 22.02 12.66 -5.66
C ALA A 20 20.64 13.16 -6.11
N VAL A 21 19.68 12.25 -6.36
CA VAL A 21 18.30 12.62 -6.74
C VAL A 21 17.61 13.24 -5.54
N PHE A 22 17.71 12.62 -4.36
CA PHE A 22 17.15 13.16 -3.13
C PHE A 22 17.64 14.59 -2.83
N GLU A 23 18.96 14.82 -2.86
CA GLU A 23 19.48 16.17 -2.57
C GLU A 23 19.01 17.18 -3.62
N ALA A 24 19.02 16.82 -4.90
CA ALA A 24 18.59 17.72 -5.97
C ALA A 24 17.10 18.09 -5.85
N THR A 25 16.22 17.12 -5.56
CA THR A 25 14.78 17.37 -5.49
C THR A 25 14.34 18.05 -4.20
N HIS A 26 15.15 18.00 -3.14
CA HIS A 26 14.83 18.61 -1.85
C HIS A 26 15.61 19.89 -1.56
N ALA A 27 16.53 20.31 -2.44
CA ALA A 27 17.41 21.46 -2.20
C ALA A 27 16.64 22.72 -1.77
N LYS A 28 15.60 23.11 -2.51
CA LYS A 28 14.79 24.28 -2.17
C LYS A 28 13.97 24.09 -0.89
N ILE A 29 13.43 22.89 -0.67
CA ILE A 29 12.71 22.58 0.58
C ILE A 29 13.65 22.77 1.79
N PHE A 30 14.89 22.28 1.68
CA PHE A 30 15.90 22.44 2.74
C PHE A 30 16.35 23.88 2.94
N GLU A 31 16.42 24.68 1.88
CA GLU A 31 16.68 26.12 1.97
C GLU A 31 15.56 26.82 2.76
N LEU A 32 14.29 26.56 2.43
CA LEU A 32 13.13 27.13 3.14
C LEU A 32 13.09 26.74 4.62
N LEU A 33 13.46 25.49 4.93
CA LEU A 33 13.58 25.02 6.32
C LEU A 33 14.73 25.71 7.07
N ALA A 34 15.88 25.89 6.41
CA ALA A 34 17.05 26.54 7.00
C ALA A 34 16.78 28.04 7.29
N GLU A 35 16.01 28.68 6.42
CA GLU A 35 15.56 30.07 6.59
C GLU A 35 14.42 30.22 7.61
N GLY A 36 13.86 29.11 8.10
CA GLY A 36 12.76 29.11 9.05
C GLY A 36 11.42 29.55 8.46
N LEU A 37 11.24 29.41 7.13
CA LEU A 37 10.02 29.77 6.41
C LEU A 37 8.97 28.65 6.39
N VAL A 38 9.38 27.43 6.77
CA VAL A 38 8.53 26.24 6.82
C VAL A 38 8.73 25.56 8.16
N ASP A 39 7.63 25.22 8.83
CA ASP A 39 7.65 24.63 10.17
C ASP A 39 7.36 23.12 10.19
N GLY A 40 7.09 22.51 9.04
CA GLY A 40 6.81 21.08 8.94
C GLY A 40 6.64 20.63 7.49
N LEU A 41 6.60 19.32 7.28
CA LEU A 41 6.50 18.71 5.95
C LEU A 41 5.33 17.73 5.90
N ARG A 42 4.57 17.75 4.80
CA ARG A 42 3.64 16.68 4.40
C ARG A 42 4.21 16.00 3.18
N ILE A 43 4.48 14.70 3.27
CA ILE A 43 5.04 13.90 2.18
C ILE A 43 3.90 13.27 1.40
N ASP A 44 3.82 13.66 0.13
CA ASP A 44 2.89 13.09 -0.84
C ASP A 44 3.28 11.66 -1.23
N HIS A 45 2.28 10.78 -1.36
CA HIS A 45 2.38 9.44 -1.92
C HIS A 45 3.61 8.64 -1.50
N ILE A 46 3.78 8.45 -0.18
CA ILE A 46 4.96 7.76 0.37
C ILE A 46 5.08 6.32 -0.13
N ASP A 47 3.94 5.68 -0.42
CA ASP A 47 3.85 4.31 -0.92
C ASP A 47 4.30 4.14 -2.38
N GLY A 48 4.57 5.23 -3.10
CA GLY A 48 5.22 5.17 -4.42
C GLY A 48 6.72 4.94 -4.37
N LEU A 49 7.35 5.11 -3.19
CA LEU A 49 8.81 5.06 -3.07
C LEU A 49 9.36 3.63 -3.07
N ALA A 50 10.61 3.49 -3.53
CA ALA A 50 11.32 2.21 -3.52
C ALA A 50 11.75 1.78 -2.11
N ASP A 51 12.01 2.74 -1.22
CA ASP A 51 12.39 2.55 0.19
C ASP A 51 11.80 3.67 1.06
N PRO A 52 10.48 3.63 1.35
CA PRO A 52 9.77 4.63 2.18
C PRO A 52 10.48 4.91 3.51
N ARG A 53 10.82 3.84 4.23
CA ARG A 53 11.54 3.90 5.50
C ARG A 53 12.90 4.58 5.36
N GLY A 54 13.69 4.18 4.37
CA GLY A 54 14.99 4.78 4.10
C GLY A 54 14.89 6.26 3.76
N TYR A 55 13.87 6.63 2.99
CA TYR A 55 13.54 8.01 2.66
C TYR A 55 13.18 8.82 3.91
N CYS A 56 12.19 8.40 4.70
CA CYS A 56 11.74 9.13 5.88
C CYS A 56 12.87 9.33 6.90
N ARG A 57 13.65 8.28 7.17
CA ARG A 57 14.81 8.38 8.07
C ARG A 57 15.91 9.28 7.53
N LYS A 58 16.11 9.32 6.20
CA LYS A 58 17.06 10.25 5.58
C LYS A 58 16.56 11.68 5.71
N LEU A 59 15.27 11.92 5.46
CA LEU A 59 14.62 13.21 5.57
C LEU A 59 14.69 13.74 7.00
N ARG A 60 14.28 12.94 7.99
CA ARG A 60 14.36 13.29 9.43
C ARG A 60 15.76 13.77 9.81
N ARG A 61 16.80 12.97 9.53
CA ARG A 61 18.20 13.35 9.82
C ARG A 61 18.63 14.65 9.15
N ARG A 62 18.08 14.96 7.96
CA ARG A 62 18.40 16.17 7.22
C ARG A 62 17.70 17.39 7.84
N VAL A 63 16.43 17.25 8.20
CA VAL A 63 15.62 18.25 8.91
C VAL A 63 16.23 18.58 10.27
N ASP A 64 16.52 17.57 11.09
CA ASP A 64 17.09 17.76 12.44
C ASP A 64 18.44 18.51 12.41
N ARG A 65 19.22 18.32 11.33
CA ARG A 65 20.49 19.04 11.13
C ARG A 65 20.28 20.50 10.75
N LEU A 66 19.22 20.80 10.00
CA LEU A 66 18.93 22.16 9.53
C LEU A 66 18.28 23.01 10.62
N ALA A 67 17.53 22.39 11.53
CA ALA A 67 16.84 23.06 12.63
C ALA A 67 17.23 22.46 14.00
N PRO A 68 18.51 22.58 14.42
CA PRO A 68 18.97 21.98 15.67
C PRO A 68 18.19 22.56 16.87
N GLY A 69 17.68 21.66 17.73
CA GLY A 69 16.90 22.04 18.91
C GLY A 69 15.44 22.41 18.63
N ARG A 70 14.97 22.34 17.38
CA ARG A 70 13.56 22.49 17.01
C ARG A 70 13.03 21.20 16.42
N HIS A 71 11.90 20.73 16.92
CA HIS A 71 11.18 19.60 16.31
C HIS A 71 10.29 20.13 15.19
N LEU A 72 10.55 19.71 13.95
CA LEU A 72 9.73 20.06 12.80
C LEU A 72 8.95 18.80 12.37
N PRO A 73 7.61 18.79 12.45
CA PRO A 73 6.83 17.60 12.14
C PRO A 73 6.95 17.18 10.67
N ILE A 74 6.95 15.88 10.44
CA ILE A 74 6.89 15.24 9.13
C ILE A 74 5.68 14.30 9.14
N TYR A 75 4.68 14.63 8.35
CA TYR A 75 3.50 13.80 8.11
C TYR A 75 3.62 13.09 6.77
N VAL A 76 3.09 11.88 6.66
CA VAL A 76 3.06 11.12 5.41
C VAL A 76 1.63 10.90 4.96
N GLU A 77 1.33 11.19 3.70
CA GLU A 77 0.12 10.67 3.09
C GLU A 77 0.30 9.17 2.89
N LYS A 78 -0.43 8.40 3.70
CA LYS A 78 -0.43 6.94 3.67
C LYS A 78 -1.81 6.44 4.05
N ILE A 79 -2.43 5.67 3.15
CA ILE A 79 -3.72 5.05 3.40
C ILE A 79 -3.51 3.75 4.16
N LEU A 80 -4.16 3.60 5.31
CA LEU A 80 -4.07 2.41 6.17
C LEU A 80 -5.22 1.45 5.88
N GLY A 81 -4.90 0.19 5.60
CA GLY A 81 -5.89 -0.88 5.52
C GLY A 81 -6.43 -1.29 6.90
N GLU A 82 -7.42 -2.19 6.91
CA GLU A 82 -7.99 -2.71 8.14
C GLU A 82 -6.94 -3.41 9.01
N GLY A 83 -6.83 -3.00 10.28
CA GLY A 83 -5.82 -3.51 11.21
C GLY A 83 -4.38 -3.09 10.91
N GLU A 84 -4.13 -2.31 9.85
CA GLU A 84 -2.81 -1.78 9.52
C GLU A 84 -2.48 -0.57 10.41
N THR A 85 -1.22 -0.48 10.85
CA THR A 85 -0.71 0.68 11.59
C THR A 85 0.51 1.25 10.89
N LEU A 86 0.74 2.56 11.04
CA LEU A 86 1.91 3.21 10.46
C LEU A 86 3.20 2.67 11.11
N HIS A 87 4.21 2.38 10.30
CA HIS A 87 5.49 1.87 10.78
C HIS A 87 6.23 2.93 11.61
N ARG A 88 6.46 2.63 12.90
CA ARG A 88 7.09 3.59 13.84
C ARG A 88 8.55 3.89 13.55
N ASP A 89 9.23 2.99 12.85
CA ASP A 89 10.66 3.12 12.58
C ASP A 89 10.98 4.00 11.35
N TRP A 90 9.97 4.70 10.81
CA TRP A 90 10.12 5.69 9.75
C TRP A 90 10.58 7.06 10.27
N CYS A 91 10.42 7.32 11.58
CA CYS A 91 10.74 8.60 12.22
C CYS A 91 9.92 9.79 11.67
N VAL A 92 8.62 9.57 11.49
CA VAL A 92 7.60 10.54 11.11
C VAL A 92 6.63 10.75 12.28
N ASP A 93 5.87 11.84 12.24
CA ASP A 93 4.98 12.27 13.34
C ASP A 93 3.54 11.76 13.17
N GLY A 94 3.21 11.23 12.01
CA GLY A 94 1.91 10.60 11.74
C GLY A 94 1.58 10.50 10.26
N SER A 95 0.37 10.04 9.98
CA SER A 95 -0.27 10.11 8.67
C SER A 95 -0.95 11.47 8.46
N THR A 96 -1.59 11.65 7.30
CA THR A 96 -2.49 12.78 7.02
C THR A 96 -3.91 12.60 7.55
N GLY A 97 -4.23 11.49 8.23
CA GLY A 97 -5.45 11.34 9.02
C GLY A 97 -6.66 10.72 8.32
N TYR A 98 -6.51 10.08 7.15
CA TYR A 98 -7.61 9.36 6.49
C TYR A 98 -8.20 8.25 7.38
N GLU A 99 -7.38 7.60 8.20
CA GLU A 99 -7.88 6.59 9.13
C GLU A 99 -8.82 7.19 10.18
N PHE A 100 -8.66 8.46 10.55
CA PHE A 100 -9.58 9.16 11.45
C PHE A 100 -10.89 9.52 10.75
N MET A 101 -10.85 9.93 9.48
CA MET A 101 -12.06 10.13 8.66
C MET A 101 -12.91 8.86 8.61
N ASN A 102 -12.28 7.72 8.34
CA ASN A 102 -12.96 6.41 8.32
C ASN A 102 -13.59 6.09 9.69
N GLN A 103 -12.87 6.33 10.79
CA GLN A 103 -13.36 6.08 12.15
C GLN A 103 -14.57 6.94 12.52
N LEU A 104 -14.61 8.21 12.12
CA LEU A 104 -15.78 9.06 12.34
C LEU A 104 -16.97 8.60 11.52
N SER A 105 -16.75 8.26 10.25
CA SER A 105 -17.80 7.77 9.36
C SER A 105 -18.46 6.49 9.88
N LEU A 106 -17.70 5.58 10.50
CA LEU A 106 -18.25 4.36 11.11
C LEU A 106 -19.25 4.61 12.25
N LEU A 107 -19.20 5.78 12.92
CA LEU A 107 -20.12 6.16 13.99
C LEU A 107 -21.43 6.76 13.48
N GLN A 108 -21.48 7.16 12.21
CA GLN A 108 -22.59 7.96 11.66
C GLN A 108 -23.74 7.10 11.12
N HIS A 109 -23.64 5.78 11.21
CA HIS A 109 -24.58 4.85 10.56
C HIS A 109 -25.16 3.83 11.55
N ASP A 110 -26.48 3.68 11.51
CA ASP A 110 -27.21 2.69 12.29
C ASP A 110 -26.95 1.28 11.73
N PRO A 111 -26.36 0.33 12.50
CA PRO A 111 -26.08 -1.02 12.03
C PRO A 111 -27.30 -1.77 11.49
N GLU A 112 -28.52 -1.46 11.95
CA GLU A 112 -29.75 -2.11 11.47
C GLU A 112 -30.02 -1.79 9.98
N GLY A 113 -29.47 -0.70 9.47
CA GLY A 113 -29.61 -0.30 8.06
C GLY A 113 -28.80 -1.15 7.07
N ALA A 114 -27.81 -1.90 7.53
CA ALA A 114 -26.86 -2.62 6.66
C ALA A 114 -27.57 -3.65 5.76
N GLN A 115 -28.45 -4.48 6.34
CA GLN A 115 -29.17 -5.50 5.60
C GLN A 115 -30.15 -4.89 4.59
N ALA A 116 -30.96 -3.92 5.04
CA ALA A 116 -31.97 -3.30 4.19
C ALA A 116 -31.37 -2.61 2.96
N LEU A 117 -30.27 -1.86 3.14
CA LEU A 117 -29.56 -1.20 2.05
C LEU A 117 -28.85 -2.21 1.14
N GLY A 118 -28.24 -3.26 1.71
CA GLY A 118 -27.59 -4.33 0.94
C GLY A 118 -28.57 -5.10 0.05
N GLU A 119 -29.75 -5.43 0.56
CA GLU A 119 -30.83 -6.08 -0.20
C GLU A 119 -31.39 -5.17 -1.29
N LEU A 120 -31.60 -3.88 -0.98
CA LEU A 120 -32.06 -2.89 -1.95
C LEU A 120 -31.09 -2.76 -3.13
N TRP A 121 -29.80 -2.63 -2.82
CA TRP A 121 -28.73 -2.58 -3.80
C TRP A 121 -28.70 -3.84 -4.66
N SER A 122 -28.71 -5.02 -4.04
CA SER A 122 -28.60 -6.29 -4.76
C SER A 122 -29.79 -6.50 -5.70
N ARG A 123 -31.00 -6.13 -5.28
CA ARG A 123 -32.22 -6.26 -6.08
C ARG A 123 -32.25 -5.34 -7.30
N HIS A 124 -31.74 -4.11 -7.18
CA HIS A 124 -31.80 -3.13 -8.27
C HIS A 124 -30.60 -3.21 -9.21
N SER A 125 -29.42 -3.52 -8.68
CA SER A 125 -28.19 -3.55 -9.47
C SER A 125 -27.85 -4.94 -10.01
N GLU A 126 -28.44 -6.00 -9.45
CA GLU A 126 -28.03 -7.40 -9.66
C GLU A 126 -26.57 -7.68 -9.27
N ARG A 127 -25.95 -6.78 -8.50
CA ARG A 127 -24.57 -6.90 -7.99
C ARG A 127 -24.59 -7.28 -6.51
N PRO A 128 -23.58 -8.02 -6.01
CA PRO A 128 -23.51 -8.38 -4.60
C PRO A 128 -23.36 -7.13 -3.71
N ALA A 129 -23.92 -7.19 -2.50
CA ALA A 129 -23.70 -6.17 -1.47
C ALA A 129 -22.30 -6.25 -0.83
N ASP A 130 -21.61 -7.39 -0.96
CA ASP A 130 -20.24 -7.54 -0.44
C ASP A 130 -19.25 -6.78 -1.29
N PHE A 131 -18.81 -5.63 -0.78
CA PHE A 131 -17.81 -4.75 -1.41
C PHE A 131 -16.52 -5.47 -1.79
N ARG A 132 -16.11 -6.52 -1.04
CA ARG A 132 -14.86 -7.25 -1.32
C ARG A 132 -14.86 -7.88 -2.71
N GLN A 133 -16.01 -8.36 -3.17
CA GLN A 133 -16.14 -8.96 -4.50
C GLN A 133 -15.92 -7.91 -5.59
N GLU A 134 -16.50 -6.72 -5.44
CA GLU A 134 -16.28 -5.60 -6.36
C GLU A 134 -14.82 -5.13 -6.36
N ALA A 135 -14.19 -5.05 -5.19
CA ALA A 135 -12.77 -4.70 -5.08
C ALA A 135 -11.87 -5.74 -5.76
N GLN A 136 -12.15 -7.05 -5.63
CA GLN A 136 -11.41 -8.11 -6.31
C GLN A 136 -11.53 -8.00 -7.84
N LEU A 137 -12.76 -7.83 -8.36
CA LEU A 137 -13.01 -7.64 -9.80
C LEU A 137 -12.29 -6.38 -10.32
N ALA A 138 -12.34 -5.28 -9.58
CA ALA A 138 -11.64 -4.07 -9.94
C ALA A 138 -10.12 -4.25 -9.96
N ARG A 139 -9.54 -4.98 -8.99
CA ARG A 139 -8.09 -5.27 -8.98
C ARG A 139 -7.67 -6.08 -10.20
N GLN A 140 -8.45 -7.10 -10.57
CA GLN A 140 -8.21 -7.86 -11.81
C GLN A 140 -8.27 -6.96 -13.04
N GLN A 141 -9.28 -6.09 -13.13
CA GLN A 141 -9.42 -5.15 -14.25
C GLN A 141 -8.23 -4.19 -14.36
N ILE A 142 -7.79 -3.60 -13.25
CA ILE A 142 -6.67 -2.65 -13.24
C ILE A 142 -5.35 -3.34 -13.63
N LEU A 143 -5.09 -4.53 -13.10
CA LEU A 143 -3.89 -5.32 -13.43
C LEU A 143 -3.87 -5.75 -14.90
N ASN A 144 -5.02 -6.09 -15.48
CA ASN A 144 -5.14 -6.49 -16.89
C ASN A 144 -5.32 -5.30 -17.84
N GLY A 145 -5.48 -4.09 -17.31
CA GLY A 145 -5.72 -2.86 -18.04
C GLY A 145 -4.59 -1.85 -17.86
N SER A 146 -4.86 -0.76 -17.13
CA SER A 146 -3.96 0.40 -17.08
C SER A 146 -2.59 0.13 -16.42
N LEU A 147 -2.50 -0.91 -15.57
CA LEU A 147 -1.26 -1.36 -14.92
C LEU A 147 -0.66 -2.63 -15.52
N ALA A 148 -1.15 -3.12 -16.67
CA ALA A 148 -0.65 -4.34 -17.30
C ALA A 148 0.87 -4.31 -17.57
N GLY A 149 1.40 -3.16 -18.00
CA GLY A 149 2.84 -3.00 -18.21
C GLY A 149 3.67 -3.11 -16.92
N ASP A 150 3.17 -2.58 -15.81
CA ASP A 150 3.84 -2.68 -14.50
C ASP A 150 3.71 -4.09 -13.91
N PHE A 151 2.55 -4.74 -14.08
CA PHE A 151 2.34 -6.14 -13.75
C PHE A 151 3.32 -7.06 -14.49
N GLU A 152 3.42 -6.92 -15.81
CA GLU A 152 4.36 -7.68 -16.63
C GLU A 152 5.82 -7.44 -16.21
N SER A 153 6.17 -6.20 -15.86
CA SER A 153 7.49 -5.87 -15.34
C SER A 153 7.81 -6.65 -14.05
N VAL A 154 6.85 -6.83 -13.15
CA VAL A 154 7.02 -7.62 -11.92
C VAL A 154 7.11 -9.11 -12.22
N ALA A 155 6.22 -9.64 -13.07
CA ALA A 155 6.25 -11.04 -13.47
C ALA A 155 7.60 -11.44 -14.12
N HIS A 156 8.12 -10.59 -15.00
CA HIS A 156 9.44 -10.80 -15.59
C HIS A 156 10.58 -10.69 -14.56
N ALA A 157 10.51 -9.76 -13.60
CA ALA A 157 11.50 -9.65 -12.54
C ALA A 157 11.53 -10.93 -11.67
N LEU A 158 10.37 -11.49 -11.33
CA LEU A 158 10.24 -12.75 -10.59
C LEU A 158 10.74 -13.95 -11.41
N LEU A 159 10.49 -13.97 -12.72
CA LEU A 159 11.05 -15.00 -13.62
C LEU A 159 12.59 -14.98 -13.62
N GLN A 160 13.21 -13.79 -13.57
CA GLN A 160 14.67 -13.69 -13.47
C GLN A 160 15.18 -14.22 -12.13
N VAL A 161 14.43 -14.04 -11.04
CA VAL A 161 14.75 -14.66 -9.74
C VAL A 161 14.65 -16.17 -9.83
N ALA A 162 13.57 -16.70 -10.42
CA ALA A 162 13.35 -18.14 -10.60
C ALA A 162 14.49 -18.81 -11.39
N ARG A 163 14.92 -18.19 -12.49
CA ARG A 163 15.99 -18.68 -13.36
C ARG A 163 17.38 -18.73 -12.71
N ASP A 164 17.57 -18.02 -11.60
CA ASP A 164 18.84 -17.98 -10.86
C ASP A 164 18.97 -19.16 -9.87
N ASP A 165 17.98 -20.06 -9.80
CA ASP A 165 17.94 -21.21 -8.89
C ASP A 165 17.64 -22.53 -9.65
N LEU A 166 18.38 -23.60 -9.34
CA LEU A 166 18.18 -24.94 -9.92
C LEU A 166 16.75 -25.45 -9.73
N MET A 167 16.15 -25.20 -8.57
CA MET A 167 14.86 -25.78 -8.19
C MET A 167 13.66 -25.02 -8.77
N THR A 168 13.86 -23.80 -9.26
CA THR A 168 12.77 -22.94 -9.73
C THR A 168 12.93 -22.43 -11.16
N ARG A 169 14.03 -22.77 -11.85
CA ARG A 169 14.31 -22.30 -13.23
C ARG A 169 13.27 -22.71 -14.27
N ASP A 170 12.59 -23.83 -14.04
CA ASP A 170 11.60 -24.38 -14.96
C ASP A 170 10.19 -23.78 -14.73
N LEU A 171 10.03 -22.92 -13.71
CA LEU A 171 8.79 -22.18 -13.53
C LEU A 171 8.55 -21.26 -14.73
N THR A 172 7.38 -21.45 -15.36
CA THR A 172 7.00 -20.69 -16.54
C THR A 172 6.53 -19.29 -16.16
N LEU A 173 6.70 -18.33 -17.09
CA LEU A 173 6.14 -17.00 -16.92
C LEU A 173 4.62 -17.01 -16.73
N GLY A 174 3.91 -17.93 -17.40
CA GLY A 174 2.46 -18.08 -17.26
C GLY A 174 2.04 -18.48 -15.85
N ALA A 175 2.75 -19.42 -15.22
CA ALA A 175 2.48 -19.83 -13.85
C ALA A 175 2.78 -18.69 -12.85
N ILE A 176 3.89 -17.96 -13.06
CA ILE A 176 4.23 -16.78 -12.25
C ILE A 176 3.16 -15.70 -12.38
N ARG A 177 2.66 -15.41 -13.59
CA ARG A 177 1.59 -14.43 -13.81
C ARG A 177 0.31 -14.80 -13.06
N ARG A 178 -0.16 -16.06 -13.17
CA ARG A 178 -1.38 -16.50 -12.46
C ARG A 178 -1.23 -16.38 -10.95
N ALA A 179 -0.16 -16.91 -10.38
CA ALA A 179 0.08 -16.82 -8.95
C ALA A 179 0.27 -15.37 -8.45
N LEU A 180 0.95 -14.51 -9.23
CA LEU A 180 1.15 -13.10 -8.89
C LEU A 180 -0.18 -12.33 -8.94
N GLN A 181 -1.01 -12.55 -9.96
CA GLN A 181 -2.31 -11.90 -10.08
C GLN A 181 -3.19 -12.25 -8.88
N GLU A 182 -3.33 -13.54 -8.55
CA GLU A 182 -4.15 -13.96 -7.41
C GLU A 182 -3.61 -13.39 -6.09
N LEU A 183 -2.29 -13.37 -5.89
CA LEU A 183 -1.70 -12.74 -4.72
C LEU A 183 -2.07 -11.24 -4.59
N ILE A 184 -2.02 -10.47 -5.68
CA ILE A 184 -2.32 -9.03 -5.66
C ILE A 184 -3.83 -8.76 -5.52
N VAL A 185 -4.68 -9.58 -6.17
CA VAL A 185 -6.15 -9.44 -6.10
C VAL A 185 -6.66 -9.61 -4.67
N HIS A 186 -6.02 -10.46 -3.88
CA HIS A 186 -6.36 -10.71 -2.48
C HIS A 186 -5.52 -9.88 -1.49
N PHE A 187 -4.75 -8.90 -1.95
CA PHE A 187 -3.93 -8.07 -1.07
C PHE A 187 -4.81 -7.10 -0.24
N PRO A 188 -4.76 -7.17 1.11
CA PRO A 188 -5.70 -6.42 1.96
C PRO A 188 -5.25 -4.98 2.28
N VAL A 189 -3.99 -4.65 2.00
CA VAL A 189 -3.36 -3.34 2.25
C VAL A 189 -2.80 -2.76 0.95
N TYR A 190 -2.39 -1.48 0.95
CA TYR A 190 -1.81 -0.85 -0.26
C TYR A 190 -0.50 -1.53 -0.64
N ARG A 191 0.37 -1.79 0.34
CA ARG A 191 1.64 -2.51 0.13
C ARG A 191 2.20 -3.02 1.45
N THR A 192 3.14 -3.95 1.34
CA THR A 192 4.08 -4.29 2.43
C THR A 192 5.39 -3.52 2.25
N TYR A 193 6.27 -3.61 3.25
CA TYR A 193 7.56 -2.91 3.30
C TYR A 193 8.72 -3.89 3.43
N ILE A 194 8.90 -4.71 2.38
CA ILE A 194 9.95 -5.72 2.32
C ILE A 194 11.33 -5.04 2.40
N SER A 195 12.14 -5.46 3.36
CA SER A 195 13.46 -4.91 3.63
C SER A 195 14.58 -5.92 3.33
N PRO A 196 15.86 -5.55 3.49
CA PRO A 196 16.96 -6.53 3.42
C PRO A 196 16.84 -7.71 4.39
N LEU A 197 16.07 -7.54 5.46
CA LEU A 197 15.79 -8.57 6.45
C LEU A 197 14.52 -9.38 6.16
N GLY A 198 13.84 -9.13 5.03
CA GLY A 198 12.53 -9.72 4.72
C GLY A 198 11.37 -8.82 5.13
N ARG A 199 10.16 -9.39 5.16
CA ARG A 199 8.96 -8.76 5.73
C ARG A 199 9.06 -8.73 7.26
N ALA A 200 8.60 -7.65 7.86
CA ALA A 200 8.43 -7.57 9.30
C ALA A 200 7.20 -8.37 9.74
N ALA A 201 7.11 -8.72 11.03
CA ALA A 201 5.93 -9.43 11.56
C ALA A 201 4.61 -8.66 11.32
N GLN A 202 4.67 -7.33 11.39
CA GLN A 202 3.55 -6.42 11.09
C GLN A 202 3.03 -6.58 9.65
N ASP A 203 3.92 -6.81 8.69
CA ASP A 203 3.55 -6.98 7.27
C ASP A 203 3.20 -8.44 6.93
N GLU A 204 3.75 -9.40 7.66
CA GLU A 204 3.57 -10.83 7.41
C GLU A 204 2.12 -11.25 7.53
N VAL A 205 1.38 -10.68 8.50
CA VAL A 205 -0.05 -10.99 8.70
C VAL A 205 -0.87 -10.71 7.44
N PHE A 206 -0.67 -9.54 6.83
CA PHE A 206 -1.35 -9.15 5.59
C PHE A 206 -0.90 -9.98 4.39
N PHE A 207 0.37 -10.32 4.32
CA PHE A 207 0.87 -11.19 3.26
C PHE A 207 0.25 -12.60 3.37
N GLN A 208 0.09 -13.15 4.58
CA GLN A 208 -0.55 -14.44 4.80
C GLN A 208 -2.05 -14.41 4.50
N GLN A 209 -2.75 -13.31 4.80
CA GLN A 209 -4.13 -13.11 4.36
C GLN A 209 -4.25 -13.16 2.83
N ALA A 210 -3.35 -12.48 2.12
CA ALA A 210 -3.32 -12.50 0.65
C ALA A 210 -3.00 -13.91 0.11
N MET A 211 -2.09 -14.66 0.74
CA MET A 211 -1.80 -16.05 0.41
C MET A 211 -3.02 -16.96 0.61
N ALA A 212 -3.74 -16.80 1.72
CA ALA A 212 -4.94 -17.57 2.02
C ALA A 212 -6.06 -17.27 1.02
N GLY A 213 -6.29 -15.99 0.70
CA GLY A 213 -7.25 -15.58 -0.33
C GLY A 213 -6.89 -16.12 -1.71
N ALA A 214 -5.62 -15.99 -2.13
CA ALA A 214 -5.14 -16.49 -3.40
C ALA A 214 -5.37 -18.01 -3.56
N ARG A 215 -5.23 -18.81 -2.49
CA ARG A 215 -5.49 -20.26 -2.53
C ARG A 215 -6.96 -20.63 -2.74
N GLN A 216 -7.90 -19.71 -2.51
CA GLN A 216 -9.34 -19.96 -2.74
C GLN A 216 -9.69 -19.91 -4.24
N THR A 217 -8.93 -19.17 -5.03
CA THR A 217 -9.22 -18.92 -6.45
C THR A 217 -8.14 -19.46 -7.40
N LEU A 218 -6.90 -19.63 -6.93
CA LEU A 218 -5.79 -20.22 -7.69
C LEU A 218 -5.90 -21.75 -7.72
N GLY A 219 -5.84 -22.32 -8.92
CA GLY A 219 -5.80 -23.78 -9.11
C GLY A 219 -4.61 -24.42 -8.37
N GLU A 220 -4.85 -25.57 -7.75
CA GLU A 220 -3.89 -26.26 -6.87
C GLU A 220 -2.52 -26.53 -7.53
N ALA A 221 -2.51 -26.74 -8.85
CA ALA A 221 -1.29 -26.95 -9.63
C ALA A 221 -0.29 -25.76 -9.55
N ASP A 222 -0.78 -24.54 -9.32
CA ASP A 222 0.05 -23.34 -9.20
C ASP A 222 0.39 -22.97 -7.75
N TRP A 223 -0.10 -23.71 -6.75
CA TRP A 223 0.22 -23.45 -5.33
C TRP A 223 1.73 -23.47 -5.02
N PRO A 224 2.54 -24.40 -5.57
CA PRO A 224 3.99 -24.35 -5.36
C PRO A 224 4.65 -23.08 -5.89
N VAL A 225 4.10 -22.49 -6.96
CA VAL A 225 4.57 -21.21 -7.52
C VAL A 225 4.25 -20.09 -6.54
N LEU A 226 3.03 -20.07 -6.00
CA LEU A 226 2.60 -19.10 -4.99
C LEU A 226 3.51 -19.15 -3.75
N ASP A 227 3.90 -20.35 -3.29
CA ASP A 227 4.85 -20.52 -2.18
C ASP A 227 6.25 -19.99 -2.51
N CYS A 228 6.72 -20.19 -3.76
CA CYS A 228 7.96 -19.56 -4.23
C CYS A 228 7.87 -18.03 -4.20
N LEU A 229 6.74 -17.45 -4.65
CA LEU A 229 6.51 -16.01 -4.58
C LEU A 229 6.56 -15.50 -3.13
N ALA A 230 5.93 -16.21 -2.18
CA ALA A 230 5.97 -15.87 -0.77
C ALA A 230 7.40 -15.84 -0.22
N GLY A 231 8.21 -16.83 -0.59
CA GLY A 231 9.62 -16.89 -0.26
C GLY A 231 10.42 -15.73 -0.84
N TRP A 232 10.26 -15.42 -2.12
CA TRP A 232 10.99 -14.34 -2.78
C TRP A 232 10.57 -12.95 -2.31
N LEU A 233 9.27 -12.72 -2.13
CA LEU A 233 8.69 -11.43 -1.75
C LEU A 233 8.80 -11.15 -0.25
N GLY A 234 9.91 -11.58 0.37
CA GLY A 234 10.29 -11.22 1.73
C GLY A 234 10.10 -12.28 2.80
N GLY A 235 9.67 -13.51 2.45
CA GLY A 235 9.76 -14.66 3.34
C GLY A 235 11.22 -15.09 3.57
N GLN A 236 12.08 -14.87 2.57
CA GLN A 236 13.53 -15.04 2.67
C GLN A 236 14.23 -13.66 2.65
N PRO A 237 15.06 -13.35 3.66
CA PRO A 237 15.85 -12.13 3.64
C PRO A 237 16.82 -12.10 2.46
N TRP A 238 16.70 -11.13 1.55
CA TRP A 238 17.64 -11.05 0.42
C TRP A 238 19.07 -10.72 0.87
N ARG A 239 19.28 -10.19 2.09
CA ARG A 239 20.62 -10.01 2.67
C ARG A 239 21.35 -11.35 2.86
N LYS A 240 20.62 -12.48 2.98
CA LYS A 240 21.21 -13.83 3.05
C LYS A 240 21.68 -14.36 1.68
N ARG A 241 21.20 -13.80 0.56
CA ARG A 241 21.72 -14.16 -0.78
C ARG A 241 23.13 -13.58 -0.97
N PRO A 242 24.03 -14.24 -1.73
CA PRO A 242 25.36 -13.71 -2.02
C PRO A 242 25.34 -12.28 -2.58
N VAL A 243 26.36 -11.49 -2.26
CA VAL A 243 26.54 -10.15 -2.85
C VAL A 243 26.70 -10.32 -4.37
N GLY A 244 25.94 -9.57 -5.16
CA GLY A 244 26.04 -9.61 -6.62
C GLY A 244 24.68 -9.70 -7.30
N ARG A 245 24.65 -10.37 -8.45
CA ARG A 245 23.46 -10.50 -9.30
C ARG A 245 22.25 -11.12 -8.56
N PRO A 246 22.37 -12.23 -7.81
CA PRO A 246 21.22 -12.87 -7.15
C PRO A 246 20.48 -11.91 -6.21
N ARG A 247 21.23 -11.22 -5.35
CA ARG A 247 20.68 -10.23 -4.41
C ARG A 247 20.07 -9.02 -5.11
N LYS A 248 20.66 -8.55 -6.21
CA LYS A 248 20.14 -7.42 -6.99
C LYS A 248 18.82 -7.76 -7.67
N LEU A 249 18.71 -8.96 -8.25
CA LEU A 249 17.47 -9.44 -8.89
C LEU A 249 16.33 -9.54 -7.87
N LEU A 250 16.59 -10.18 -6.72
CA LEU A 250 15.58 -10.33 -5.68
C LEU A 250 15.13 -8.99 -5.10
N LYS A 251 16.09 -8.10 -4.78
CA LYS A 251 15.77 -6.73 -4.34
C LYS A 251 14.91 -6.00 -5.37
N HIS A 252 15.25 -6.10 -6.65
CA HIS A 252 14.51 -5.44 -7.72
C HIS A 252 13.08 -5.96 -7.82
N ALA A 253 12.87 -7.29 -7.79
CA ALA A 253 11.55 -7.90 -7.81
C ALA A 253 10.70 -7.43 -6.61
N CYS A 254 11.24 -7.44 -5.39
CA CYS A 254 10.53 -6.97 -4.22
C CYS A 254 10.16 -5.47 -4.30
N VAL A 255 11.07 -4.62 -4.78
CA VAL A 255 10.78 -3.18 -4.94
C VAL A 255 9.68 -2.97 -5.97
N ARG A 256 9.73 -3.65 -7.12
CA ARG A 256 8.72 -3.49 -8.17
C ARG A 256 7.37 -4.04 -7.75
N PHE A 257 7.34 -5.17 -7.03
CA PHE A 257 6.10 -5.71 -6.44
C PHE A 257 5.42 -4.68 -5.53
N GLN A 258 6.15 -4.12 -4.57
CA GLN A 258 5.56 -3.15 -3.64
C GLN A 258 5.16 -1.83 -4.32
N GLN A 259 5.86 -1.45 -5.41
CA GLN A 259 5.48 -0.30 -6.26
C GLN A 259 4.31 -0.58 -7.21
N LEU A 260 3.88 -1.84 -7.34
CA LEU A 260 2.71 -2.26 -8.12
C LEU A 260 1.47 -2.43 -7.25
N THR A 261 1.60 -3.00 -6.04
CA THR A 261 0.43 -3.21 -5.17
C THR A 261 -0.21 -1.90 -4.74
N SER A 262 0.59 -0.87 -4.45
CA SER A 262 0.08 0.45 -4.03
C SER A 262 -0.81 1.13 -5.08
N PRO A 263 -0.36 1.35 -6.34
CA PRO A 263 -1.23 1.92 -7.37
C PRO A 263 -2.41 1.01 -7.70
N THR A 264 -2.24 -0.31 -7.59
CA THR A 264 -3.35 -1.26 -7.81
C THR A 264 -4.45 -1.06 -6.78
N ALA A 265 -4.11 -0.91 -5.49
CA ALA A 265 -5.08 -0.66 -4.43
C ALA A 265 -5.85 0.66 -4.67
N ALA A 266 -5.15 1.76 -4.92
CA ALA A 266 -5.78 3.05 -5.18
C ALA A 266 -6.71 3.00 -6.40
N LYS A 267 -6.21 2.53 -7.55
CA LYS A 267 -7.00 2.52 -8.78
C LYS A 267 -8.16 1.55 -8.77
N ALA A 268 -7.99 0.38 -8.14
CA ALA A 268 -9.04 -0.62 -8.08
C ALA A 268 -10.09 -0.29 -7.04
N VAL A 269 -9.70 0.22 -5.87
CA VAL A 269 -10.65 0.52 -4.80
C VAL A 269 -11.21 1.91 -5.02
N GLU A 270 -10.38 2.94 -4.85
CA GLU A 270 -10.82 4.35 -4.79
C GLU A 270 -11.40 4.85 -6.11
N ASP A 271 -10.77 4.52 -7.23
CA ASP A 271 -11.18 5.04 -8.55
C ASP A 271 -12.08 4.08 -9.35
N THR A 272 -12.38 2.89 -8.81
CA THR A 272 -13.20 1.90 -9.52
C THR A 272 -14.29 1.28 -8.64
N ALA A 273 -13.93 0.52 -7.60
CA ALA A 273 -14.91 -0.21 -6.78
C ALA A 273 -15.85 0.74 -6.00
N LEU A 274 -15.32 1.86 -5.49
CA LEU A 274 -16.12 2.89 -4.82
C LEU A 274 -17.22 3.48 -5.72
N TYR A 275 -17.03 3.47 -7.04
CA TYR A 275 -18.03 3.94 -8.01
C TYR A 275 -18.93 2.83 -8.54
N ARG A 276 -18.72 1.58 -8.12
CA ARG A 276 -19.49 0.40 -8.58
C ARG A 276 -20.36 -0.24 -7.51
N SER A 277 -20.12 0.04 -6.25
CA SER A 277 -20.92 -0.42 -5.12
C SER A 277 -21.62 0.77 -4.48
N ALA A 278 -22.96 0.82 -4.52
CA ALA A 278 -23.73 1.92 -3.93
C ALA A 278 -24.58 1.48 -2.72
N VAL A 279 -24.14 0.46 -1.97
CA VAL A 279 -24.83 0.02 -0.74
C VAL A 279 -24.97 1.19 0.25
N LEU A 280 -23.88 1.94 0.46
CA LEU A 280 -23.91 3.15 1.27
C LEU A 280 -22.83 4.12 0.76
N LEU A 281 -23.23 5.07 -0.10
CA LEU A 281 -22.29 5.97 -0.79
C LEU A 281 -21.45 6.83 0.17
N SER A 282 -21.97 7.19 1.34
CA SER A 282 -21.20 7.94 2.36
C SER A 282 -20.05 7.15 2.98
N ARG A 283 -19.97 5.84 2.73
CA ARG A 283 -18.85 4.97 3.10
C ARG A 283 -17.84 4.76 1.95
N ASN A 284 -18.08 5.39 0.80
CA ASN A 284 -17.22 5.26 -0.38
C ASN A 284 -16.26 6.44 -0.48
N ASP A 285 -15.26 6.45 0.39
CA ASP A 285 -14.25 7.52 0.42
C ASP A 285 -12.83 6.95 0.52
N VAL A 286 -11.84 7.79 0.25
CA VAL A 286 -10.41 7.46 0.29
C VAL A 286 -10.02 6.98 1.69
N GLY A 287 -9.41 5.80 1.75
CA GLY A 287 -8.97 5.18 3.00
C GLY A 287 -10.07 4.57 3.87
N TYR A 288 -11.29 4.48 3.36
CA TYR A 288 -12.37 3.82 4.09
C TYR A 288 -12.33 2.30 3.85
N ASN A 289 -12.59 1.53 4.90
CA ASN A 289 -12.93 0.13 4.75
C ASN A 289 -14.43 0.01 4.44
N THR A 290 -14.80 0.14 3.17
CA THR A 290 -16.22 0.12 2.73
C THR A 290 -16.92 -1.22 3.04
N GLY A 291 -16.17 -2.30 3.25
CA GLY A 291 -16.73 -3.57 3.73
C GLY A 291 -17.28 -3.51 5.16
N GLN A 292 -16.91 -2.48 5.94
CA GLN A 292 -17.41 -2.22 7.28
C GLN A 292 -18.44 -1.08 7.23
N PHE A 293 -19.69 -1.42 7.55
CA PHE A 293 -20.84 -0.52 7.46
C PHE A 293 -20.86 0.52 8.59
N SER A 294 -20.72 0.05 9.84
CA SER A 294 -20.64 0.85 11.05
C SER A 294 -19.76 0.15 12.09
N ALA A 295 -19.43 0.85 13.17
CA ALA A 295 -18.72 0.29 14.31
C ALA A 295 -19.26 0.83 15.65
N PRO A 296 -19.19 0.06 16.75
CA PRO A 296 -19.54 0.55 18.07
C PRO A 296 -18.66 1.74 18.50
N VAL A 297 -19.22 2.62 19.33
CA VAL A 297 -18.50 3.76 19.94
C VAL A 297 -17.23 3.33 20.68
N ALA A 298 -17.23 2.14 21.29
CA ALA A 298 -16.07 1.57 21.98
C ALA A 298 -14.83 1.42 21.06
N ASP A 299 -15.04 1.04 19.79
CA ASP A 299 -13.95 0.87 18.81
C ASP A 299 -13.30 2.23 18.49
N PHE A 300 -14.10 3.29 18.40
CA PHE A 300 -13.60 4.66 18.22
C PHE A 300 -12.74 5.10 19.42
N HIS A 301 -13.20 4.86 20.65
CA HIS A 301 -12.41 5.19 21.84
C HIS A 301 -11.10 4.41 21.92
N ALA A 302 -11.12 3.11 21.56
CA ALA A 302 -9.92 2.29 21.49
C ALA A 302 -8.93 2.82 20.44
N ALA A 303 -9.43 3.21 19.25
CA ALA A 303 -8.60 3.82 18.21
C ALA A 303 -7.98 5.16 18.65
N CYS A 304 -8.74 6.00 19.37
CA CYS A 304 -8.23 7.24 19.96
C CYS A 304 -7.14 7.00 20.99
N ALA A 305 -7.32 6.03 21.89
CA ALA A 305 -6.31 5.67 22.88
C ALA A 305 -5.02 5.13 22.22
N ASN A 306 -5.15 4.26 21.22
CA ASN A 306 -4.02 3.75 20.46
C ASN A 306 -3.27 4.86 19.73
N ARG A 307 -3.98 5.82 19.12
CA ARG A 307 -3.35 6.97 18.47
C ARG A 307 -2.56 7.82 19.46
N LEU A 308 -3.13 8.14 20.62
CA LEU A 308 -2.43 8.90 21.66
C LEU A 308 -1.14 8.20 22.13
N ALA A 309 -1.15 6.86 22.20
CA ALA A 309 0.00 6.08 22.62
C ALA A 309 1.09 5.98 21.55
N GLU A 310 0.71 5.81 20.28
CA GLU A 310 1.64 5.48 19.20
C GLU A 310 2.10 6.70 18.38
N PHE A 311 1.17 7.60 18.06
CA PHE A 311 1.36 8.82 17.25
C PHE A 311 0.50 9.99 17.81
N PRO A 312 0.88 10.59 18.95
CA PRO A 312 0.08 11.63 19.62
C PRO A 312 -0.13 12.89 18.77
N ASP A 313 0.81 13.20 17.87
CA ASP A 313 0.77 14.40 17.01
C ASP A 313 0.18 14.14 15.62
N ASN A 314 -0.38 12.95 15.38
CA ASN A 314 -0.99 12.56 14.12
C ASN A 314 -2.10 13.52 13.71
N LEU A 315 -2.17 13.86 12.42
CA LEU A 315 -3.24 14.71 11.92
C LEU A 315 -4.59 13.99 12.02
N LEU A 316 -5.63 14.74 12.37
CA LEU A 316 -7.01 14.28 12.40
C LEU A 316 -7.75 14.98 11.27
N ALA A 317 -7.94 14.29 10.15
CA ALA A 317 -8.67 14.84 9.02
C ALA A 317 -10.16 14.51 9.11
N THR A 318 -11.01 15.44 8.68
CA THR A 318 -12.44 15.21 8.41
C THR A 318 -12.83 15.49 6.97
N ALA A 319 -11.95 16.17 6.23
CA ALA A 319 -12.02 16.43 4.80
C ALA A 319 -10.60 16.69 4.28
N THR A 320 -10.35 16.39 3.01
CA THR A 320 -9.06 16.64 2.33
C THR A 320 -9.29 17.18 0.92
N HIS A 321 -8.24 17.41 0.13
CA HIS A 321 -8.42 17.76 -1.28
C HIS A 321 -8.72 16.54 -2.18
N ASP A 322 -8.53 15.32 -1.67
CA ASP A 322 -8.68 14.08 -2.45
C ASP A 322 -9.87 13.21 -1.99
N HIS A 323 -10.56 13.58 -0.91
CA HIS A 323 -11.78 12.87 -0.47
C HIS A 323 -12.89 12.94 -1.54
N LYS A 324 -13.75 11.92 -1.58
CA LYS A 324 -14.81 11.77 -2.58
C LYS A 324 -16.10 12.48 -2.16
#